data_AF-L7MLD2-F1
#
_entry.id   AF-L7MLD2-F1
#
_cell.length_a   1.000
_cell.length_b   1.000
_cell.length_c   1.000
_cell.angle_alpha   90.00
_cell.angle_beta   90.00
_cell.angle_gamma   90.00
#
_symmetry.space_group_name_H-M   'P 1'
#
loop_
_entity.id
_entity.type
_entity.pdbx_description
1 polymer ?
#
loop_
_entity_poly.entity_id
_entity_poly.type
_entity_poly.pdbx_seq_one_letter_code
_entity_poly.pdbx_strand_id
1 'polypeptide(L)'
;MFTEPVKLSPQEVFSSAKLQHVACQVYLDTICKLPALVRAWWNSQNKRVMDHVEKFTSNHVTSVISSREIQAVQNADVSLENMTVKGRPTAREVVATYTIEEVAIELVVKLPANHPLGVVTIDGGRRVGVSQSQWRHWLLQLTTFLTHQNGSILDGLALWKRNVDKRFEGVEECMICFYVLHGATCQLPKLSCRTCKKRFHS
;
A
#
# COMPACT_ATOMS: atom_id res chain seq x y z
N MET A 1 17.60 -16.91 7.32
CA MET A 1 17.42 -15.86 8.34
C MET A 1 16.06 -15.16 8.21
N PHE A 2 15.63 -14.67 7.04
CA PHE A 2 14.34 -13.96 6.89
C PHE A 2 13.08 -14.85 6.89
N THR A 3 13.25 -16.17 6.80
CA THR A 3 12.16 -17.16 6.73
C THR A 3 11.87 -17.84 8.07
N GLU A 4 12.74 -17.67 9.08
CA GLU A 4 12.64 -18.35 10.36
C GLU A 4 12.68 -17.34 11.51
N PRO A 5 11.74 -17.44 12.48
CA PRO A 5 11.71 -16.53 13.61
C PRO A 5 12.92 -16.75 14.52
N VAL A 6 13.50 -15.64 15.00
CA VAL A 6 14.57 -15.71 16.00
C VAL A 6 13.97 -16.07 17.35
N LYS A 7 14.49 -17.13 17.98
CA LYS A 7 14.20 -17.46 19.38
C LYS A 7 15.26 -16.80 20.27
N LEU A 8 14.84 -16.04 21.28
CA LEU A 8 15.75 -15.40 22.24
C LEU A 8 15.57 -16.04 23.61
N SER A 9 16.68 -16.37 24.28
CA SER A 9 16.70 -16.81 25.67
C SER A 9 17.63 -15.91 26.50
N PRO A 10 17.23 -15.42 27.68
CA PRO A 10 18.04 -14.52 28.50
C PRO A 10 19.41 -15.08 28.92
N GLN A 11 19.54 -16.41 28.98
CA GLN A 11 20.77 -17.09 29.40
C GLN A 11 21.66 -17.51 28.21
N GLU A 12 21.26 -17.20 26.97
CA GLU A 12 21.97 -17.64 25.76
C GLU A 12 23.18 -16.74 25.46
N VAL A 13 24.32 -17.36 25.13
CA VAL A 13 25.51 -16.64 24.65
C VAL A 13 25.31 -16.24 23.19
N PHE A 14 25.44 -14.95 22.88
CA PHE A 14 25.27 -14.45 21.52
C PHE A 14 26.48 -14.76 20.64
N SER A 15 26.31 -15.69 19.69
CA SER A 15 27.26 -15.88 18.60
C SER A 15 27.11 -14.79 17.53
N SER A 16 28.14 -14.60 16.70
CA SER A 16 28.09 -13.68 15.55
C SER A 16 26.91 -14.00 14.61
N ALA A 17 26.65 -15.28 14.35
CA ALA A 17 25.53 -15.72 13.52
C ALA A 17 24.17 -15.38 14.15
N LYS A 18 24.05 -15.49 15.48
CA LYS A 18 22.83 -15.12 16.21
C LYS A 18 22.57 -13.62 16.11
N LEU A 19 23.61 -12.80 16.30
CA LEU A 19 23.52 -11.35 16.17
C LEU A 19 23.07 -10.94 14.77
N GLN A 20 23.63 -11.57 13.72
CA GLN A 20 23.22 -11.33 12.34
C GLN A 20 21.76 -11.70 12.10
N HIS A 21 21.28 -12.84 12.63
CA HIS A 21 19.90 -13.26 12.49
C HIS A 21 18.94 -12.29 13.20
N VAL A 22 19.29 -11.84 14.40
CA VAL A 22 18.53 -10.79 15.11
C VAL A 22 18.47 -9.50 14.29
N ALA A 23 19.60 -9.03 13.76
CA ALA A 23 19.64 -7.83 12.93
C ALA A 23 18.76 -7.97 11.68
N CYS A 24 18.80 -9.12 11.01
CA CYS A 24 17.91 -9.42 9.87
C CYS A 24 16.43 -9.40 10.28
N GLN A 25 16.09 -10.01 11.42
CA GLN A 25 14.71 -10.05 11.90
C GLN A 25 14.20 -8.66 12.27
N VAL A 26 15.01 -7.85 12.96
CA VAL A 26 14.67 -6.46 13.29
C VAL A 26 14.47 -5.64 12.01
N TYR A 27 15.36 -5.80 11.02
CA TYR A 27 15.19 -5.14 9.72
C TYR A 27 13.88 -5.56 9.04
N LEU A 28 13.58 -6.86 8.97
CA LEU A 28 12.34 -7.39 8.39
C LEU A 28 11.08 -6.88 9.10
N ASP A 29 11.08 -6.88 10.43
CA ASP A 29 9.93 -6.42 11.21
C ASP A 29 9.71 -4.92 11.05
N THR A 30 10.80 -4.14 11.02
CA THR A 30 10.74 -2.69 10.84
C THR A 30 10.21 -2.34 9.46
N ILE A 31 10.71 -3.00 8.42
CA ILE A 31 10.29 -2.71 7.04
C ILE A 31 8.86 -3.18 6.74
N CYS A 32 8.36 -4.25 7.40
CA CYS A 32 6.97 -4.68 7.28
C CYS A 32 6.00 -3.78 8.06
N LYS A 33 6.37 -3.34 9.28
CA LYS A 33 5.46 -2.59 10.16
C LYS A 33 5.50 -1.08 9.91
N LEU A 34 6.67 -0.57 9.52
CA LEU A 34 6.94 0.87 9.36
C LEU A 34 7.56 1.16 7.98
N PRO A 35 6.99 0.69 6.87
CA PRO A 35 7.57 0.87 5.54
C PRO A 35 7.73 2.34 5.14
N ALA A 36 6.81 3.22 5.58
CA ALA A 36 6.90 4.65 5.32
C ALA A 36 8.13 5.29 6.00
N LEU A 37 8.44 4.88 7.23
CA LEU A 37 9.62 5.37 7.96
C LEU A 37 10.91 4.84 7.34
N VAL A 38 10.94 3.56 6.92
CA VAL A 38 12.09 2.98 6.24
C VAL A 38 12.37 3.68 4.91
N ARG A 39 11.33 3.98 4.11
CA ARG A 39 11.47 4.76 2.88
C ARG A 39 12.00 6.17 3.15
N ALA A 40 11.47 6.85 4.16
CA ALA A 40 11.93 8.18 4.54
C ALA A 40 13.41 8.19 4.96
N TRP A 41 13.83 7.20 5.76
CA TRP A 41 15.23 7.02 6.13
C TRP A 41 16.10 6.70 4.90
N TRP A 42 15.69 5.75 4.07
CA TRP A 42 16.44 5.35 2.87
C TRP A 42 16.66 6.54 1.93
N ASN A 43 15.63 7.34 1.67
CA ASN A 43 15.70 8.55 0.85
C ASN A 43 16.57 9.68 1.46
N SER A 44 16.85 9.65 2.75
CA SER A 44 17.74 10.62 3.40
C SER A 44 19.22 10.19 3.42
N GLN A 45 19.52 8.98 2.95
CA GLN A 45 20.89 8.48 2.89
C GLN A 45 21.63 8.97 1.63
N ASN A 46 22.96 8.89 1.67
CA ASN A 46 23.76 9.08 0.45
C ASN A 46 23.60 7.90 -0.53
N LYS A 47 23.91 8.14 -1.80
CA LYS A 47 23.76 7.16 -2.89
C LYS A 47 24.40 5.79 -2.59
N ARG A 48 25.60 5.76 -1.99
CA ARG A 48 26.30 4.50 -1.69
C ARG A 48 25.52 3.63 -0.70
N VAL A 49 24.97 4.26 0.35
CA VAL A 49 24.14 3.55 1.34
C VAL A 49 22.81 3.15 0.71
N MET A 50 22.19 4.02 -0.07
CA MET A 50 20.95 3.72 -0.78
C MET A 50 21.08 2.48 -1.67
N ASP A 51 22.11 2.44 -2.52
CA ASP A 51 22.37 1.34 -3.45
C ASP A 51 22.64 0.02 -2.71
N HIS A 52 23.36 0.09 -1.58
CA HIS A 52 23.65 -1.10 -0.76
C HIS A 52 22.40 -1.68 -0.12
N VAL A 53 21.58 -0.81 0.50
CA VAL A 53 20.30 -1.20 1.11
C VAL A 53 19.38 -1.76 0.04
N GLU A 54 19.21 -1.08 -1.09
CA GLU A 54 18.35 -1.53 -2.19
C GLU A 54 18.74 -2.92 -2.70
N LYS A 55 20.03 -3.16 -2.93
CA LYS A 55 20.53 -4.46 -3.37
C LYS A 55 20.25 -5.55 -2.32
N PHE A 56 20.49 -5.24 -1.05
CA PHE A 56 20.23 -6.18 0.04
C PHE A 56 18.74 -6.52 0.17
N THR A 57 17.86 -5.51 0.15
CA THR A 57 16.41 -5.69 0.24
C THR A 57 15.89 -6.49 -0.94
N SER A 58 16.27 -6.11 -2.17
CA SER A 58 15.82 -6.77 -3.40
C SER A 58 16.17 -8.26 -3.41
N ASN A 59 17.38 -8.60 -2.96
CA ASN A 59 17.89 -9.97 -3.03
C ASN A 59 17.39 -10.88 -1.90
N HIS A 60 17.12 -10.34 -0.72
CA HIS A 60 16.91 -11.17 0.48
C HIS A 60 15.55 -10.95 1.16
N VAL A 61 14.91 -9.82 0.94
CA VAL A 61 13.76 -9.37 1.75
C VAL A 61 12.51 -9.19 0.90
N THR A 62 12.63 -8.65 -0.32
CA THR A 62 11.49 -8.35 -1.18
C THR A 62 10.64 -9.57 -1.48
N SER A 63 11.24 -10.72 -1.83
CA SER A 63 10.48 -11.94 -2.11
C SER A 63 9.67 -12.43 -0.90
N VAL A 64 10.23 -12.30 0.31
CA VAL A 64 9.55 -12.68 1.56
C VAL A 64 8.35 -11.79 1.81
N ILE A 65 8.52 -10.46 1.72
CA ILE A 65 7.45 -9.50 2.00
C ILE A 65 6.36 -9.55 0.93
N SER A 66 6.73 -9.54 -0.35
CA SER A 66 5.77 -9.63 -1.45
C SER A 66 4.95 -10.91 -1.39
N SER A 67 5.57 -12.04 -1.06
CA SER A 67 4.83 -13.30 -0.91
C SER A 67 3.86 -13.25 0.26
N ARG A 68 4.26 -12.67 1.41
CA ARG A 68 3.38 -12.51 2.58
C ARG A 68 2.18 -11.61 2.28
N GLU A 69 2.40 -10.44 1.66
CA GLU A 69 1.31 -9.52 1.29
C GLU A 69 0.34 -10.18 0.30
N ILE A 70 0.85 -10.82 -0.75
CA ILE A 70 0.01 -11.46 -1.77
C ILE A 70 -0.73 -12.68 -1.20
N GLN A 71 -0.08 -13.45 -0.34
CA GLN A 71 -0.72 -14.56 0.36
C GLN A 71 -1.81 -14.06 1.32
N ALA A 72 -1.57 -12.95 2.03
CA ALA A 72 -2.59 -12.33 2.87
C ALA A 72 -3.82 -11.94 2.03
N VAL A 73 -3.62 -11.37 0.83
CA VAL A 73 -4.71 -11.09 -0.12
C VAL A 73 -5.45 -12.37 -0.52
N GLN A 74 -4.74 -13.46 -0.84
CA GLN A 74 -5.35 -14.73 -1.25
C GLN A 74 -6.13 -15.40 -0.12
N ASN A 75 -5.60 -15.33 1.11
CA ASN A 75 -6.18 -16.00 2.28
C ASN A 75 -7.36 -15.25 2.87
N ALA A 76 -7.41 -13.93 2.70
CA ALA A 76 -8.36 -13.13 3.43
C ALA A 76 -9.83 -13.38 3.01
N ASP A 77 -10.07 -14.14 1.91
CA ASP A 77 -11.39 -14.46 1.35
C ASP A 77 -12.34 -13.24 1.37
N VAL A 78 -11.76 -12.06 1.18
CA VAL A 78 -12.49 -10.80 1.32
C VAL A 78 -13.09 -10.51 -0.04
N SER A 79 -14.26 -11.09 -0.30
CA SER A 79 -15.21 -10.39 -1.14
C SER A 79 -15.66 -9.16 -0.37
N LEU A 80 -14.91 -8.06 -0.53
CA LEU A 80 -15.46 -6.75 -0.19
C LEU A 80 -16.73 -6.61 -1.05
N GLU A 81 -17.86 -6.23 -0.47
CA GLU A 81 -19.12 -6.11 -1.23
C GLU A 81 -18.88 -5.32 -2.53
N ASN A 82 -19.31 -5.80 -3.70
CA ASN A 82 -19.03 -5.13 -4.99
C ASN A 82 -17.54 -5.06 -5.39
N MET A 83 -16.64 -5.82 -4.75
CA MET A 83 -15.22 -5.88 -5.11
C MET A 83 -14.61 -7.27 -4.91
N THR A 84 -13.93 -7.75 -5.94
CA THR A 84 -13.11 -8.96 -5.88
C THR A 84 -11.64 -8.59 -5.90
N VAL A 85 -10.81 -9.29 -5.11
CA VAL A 85 -9.36 -9.07 -5.05
C VAL A 85 -8.64 -10.39 -5.28
N LYS A 86 -7.65 -10.38 -6.18
CA LYS A 86 -6.88 -11.57 -6.59
C LYS A 86 -5.39 -11.31 -6.55
N GLY A 87 -4.66 -12.12 -5.80
CA GLY A 87 -3.19 -12.10 -5.77
C GLY A 87 -2.56 -12.89 -6.92
N ARG A 88 -1.51 -12.34 -7.54
CA ARG A 88 -0.67 -12.97 -8.57
C ARG A 88 0.79 -13.02 -8.09
N PRO A 89 1.20 -14.05 -7.32
CA PRO A 89 2.53 -14.11 -6.70
C PRO A 89 3.68 -14.02 -7.69
N THR A 90 3.62 -14.76 -8.81
CA THR A 90 4.68 -14.80 -9.82
C THR A 90 4.94 -13.44 -10.46
N ALA A 91 3.88 -12.65 -10.69
CA ALA A 91 3.98 -11.31 -11.26
C ALA A 91 4.25 -10.22 -10.20
N ARG A 92 4.13 -10.56 -8.91
CA ARG A 92 4.10 -9.62 -7.77
C ARG A 92 3.01 -8.56 -7.90
N GLU A 93 1.82 -9.02 -8.26
CA GLU A 93 0.70 -8.15 -8.55
C GLU A 93 -0.54 -8.54 -7.74
N VAL A 94 -1.38 -7.54 -7.45
CA VAL A 94 -2.71 -7.72 -6.89
C VAL A 94 -3.70 -7.05 -7.82
N VAL A 95 -4.70 -7.80 -8.27
CA VAL A 95 -5.77 -7.32 -9.15
C VAL A 95 -7.01 -7.10 -8.31
N ALA A 96 -7.58 -5.90 -8.37
CA ALA A 96 -8.87 -5.59 -7.75
C ALA A 96 -9.88 -5.24 -8.84
N THR A 97 -11.08 -5.80 -8.76
CA THR A 97 -12.17 -5.53 -9.68
C THR A 97 -13.38 -5.11 -8.89
N TYR A 98 -13.72 -3.83 -8.96
CA TYR A 98 -14.95 -3.25 -8.41
C TYR A 98 -16.06 -3.33 -9.45
N THR A 99 -17.25 -3.78 -9.03
CA THR A 99 -18.42 -3.93 -9.91
C THR A 99 -19.66 -3.38 -9.22
N ILE A 100 -20.29 -2.37 -9.81
CA ILE A 100 -21.58 -1.84 -9.37
C ILE A 100 -22.50 -1.77 -10.58
N GLU A 101 -23.69 -2.38 -10.48
CA GLU A 101 -24.63 -2.53 -11.60
C GLU A 101 -23.93 -3.12 -12.85
N GLU A 102 -23.91 -2.39 -13.98
CA GLU A 102 -23.24 -2.80 -15.23
C GLU A 102 -21.82 -2.20 -15.38
N VAL A 103 -21.33 -1.48 -14.38
CA VAL A 103 -20.03 -0.80 -14.43
C VAL A 103 -18.96 -1.63 -13.70
N ALA A 104 -17.88 -1.95 -14.41
CA ALA A 104 -16.71 -2.61 -13.86
C ALA A 104 -15.46 -1.70 -13.93
N ILE A 105 -14.74 -1.61 -12.81
CA ILE A 105 -13.49 -0.88 -12.66
C ILE A 105 -12.42 -1.84 -12.18
N GLU A 106 -11.32 -1.94 -12.93
CA GLU A 106 -10.21 -2.83 -12.62
C GLU A 106 -8.93 -2.05 -12.32
N LEU A 107 -8.25 -2.45 -11.25
CA LEU A 107 -6.96 -1.94 -10.80
C LEU A 107 -5.95 -3.07 -10.70
N VAL A 108 -4.72 -2.79 -11.12
CA VAL A 108 -3.59 -3.70 -10.92
C VAL A 108 -2.54 -2.98 -10.07
N VAL A 109 -2.35 -3.45 -8.85
CA VAL A 109 -1.29 -3.00 -7.94
C VAL A 109 -0.05 -3.86 -8.19
N LYS A 110 1.04 -3.25 -8.64
CA LYS A 110 2.29 -3.93 -8.98
C LYS A 110 3.41 -3.55 -8.02
N LEU A 111 3.97 -4.55 -7.35
CA LEU A 111 5.07 -4.35 -6.41
C LEU A 111 6.40 -4.26 -7.18
N PRO A 112 7.25 -3.26 -6.86
CA PRO A 112 8.53 -3.08 -7.54
C PRO A 112 9.55 -4.18 -7.16
N ALA A 113 10.63 -4.27 -7.93
CA ALA A 113 11.67 -5.27 -7.71
C ALA A 113 12.41 -5.13 -6.37
N ASN A 114 12.39 -3.92 -5.80
CA ASN A 114 12.98 -3.54 -4.52
C ASN A 114 11.90 -3.23 -3.45
N HIS A 115 10.69 -3.79 -3.59
CA HIS A 115 9.60 -3.55 -2.62
C HIS A 115 10.05 -3.92 -1.19
N PRO A 116 9.72 -3.10 -0.18
CA PRO A 116 8.87 -1.90 -0.20
C PRO A 116 9.60 -0.57 -0.34
N LEU A 117 10.87 -0.54 -0.76
CA LEU A 117 11.62 0.72 -0.93
C LEU A 117 11.11 1.53 -2.13
N GLY A 118 10.95 0.86 -3.26
CA GLY A 118 10.39 1.47 -4.46
C GLY A 118 8.90 1.79 -4.35
N VAL A 119 8.46 2.68 -5.22
CA VAL A 119 7.06 3.08 -5.35
C VAL A 119 6.25 1.95 -5.98
N VAL A 120 5.08 1.67 -5.41
CA VAL A 120 4.12 0.73 -5.98
C VAL A 120 3.49 1.36 -7.22
N THR A 121 3.43 0.62 -8.32
CA THR A 121 2.77 1.09 -9.55
C THR A 121 1.33 0.64 -9.55
N ILE A 122 0.42 1.50 -9.99
CA ILE A 122 -1.01 1.16 -10.12
C ILE A 122 -1.43 1.39 -11.55
N ASP A 123 -1.66 0.28 -12.25
CA ASP A 123 -2.13 0.29 -13.62
C ASP A 123 -3.65 0.18 -13.65
N GLY A 124 -4.27 0.97 -14.55
CA GLY A 124 -5.70 0.90 -14.79
C GLY A 124 -6.03 -0.11 -15.88
N GLY A 125 -6.83 -1.11 -15.52
CA GLY A 125 -7.39 -2.05 -16.48
C GLY A 125 -8.65 -1.48 -17.14
N ARG A 126 -9.72 -2.26 -17.10
CA ARG A 126 -11.05 -1.84 -17.59
C ARG A 126 -11.62 -0.71 -16.72
N ARG A 127 -12.16 0.34 -17.35
CA ARG A 127 -12.95 1.38 -16.68
C ARG A 127 -14.12 1.81 -17.56
N VAL A 128 -15.29 1.97 -16.98
CA VAL A 128 -16.51 2.47 -17.65
C VAL A 128 -17.12 3.57 -16.79
N GLY A 129 -17.65 4.64 -17.38
CA GLY A 129 -18.36 5.70 -16.65
C GLY A 129 -17.50 6.66 -15.80
N VAL A 130 -16.17 6.58 -15.87
CA VAL A 130 -15.24 7.40 -15.07
C VAL A 130 -14.41 8.31 -15.96
N SER A 131 -14.40 9.61 -15.68
CA SER A 131 -13.60 10.57 -16.45
C SER A 131 -12.09 10.34 -16.26
N GLN A 132 -11.27 10.76 -17.23
CA GLN A 132 -9.81 10.58 -17.13
C GLN A 132 -9.20 11.34 -15.94
N SER A 133 -9.74 12.51 -15.60
CA SER A 133 -9.29 13.30 -14.44
C SER A 133 -9.59 12.57 -13.14
N GLN A 134 -10.83 12.12 -12.94
CA GLN A 134 -11.23 11.38 -11.75
C GLN A 134 -10.42 10.10 -11.59
N TRP A 135 -10.18 9.40 -12.70
CA TRP A 135 -9.33 8.22 -12.70
C TRP A 135 -7.91 8.50 -12.22
N ARG A 136 -7.28 9.57 -12.73
CA ARG A 136 -5.94 9.98 -12.30
C ARG A 136 -5.91 10.31 -10.81
N HIS A 137 -6.95 10.98 -10.28
CA HIS A 137 -7.05 11.26 -8.85
C HIS A 137 -7.12 9.95 -8.03
N TRP A 138 -7.95 9.00 -8.44
CA TRP A 138 -8.08 7.72 -7.74
C TRP A 138 -6.78 6.91 -7.74
N LEU A 139 -6.07 6.85 -8.88
CA LEU A 139 -4.77 6.20 -8.95
C LEU A 139 -3.74 6.89 -8.06
N LEU A 140 -3.70 8.23 -8.09
CA LEU A 140 -2.79 9.02 -7.25
C LEU A 140 -3.05 8.78 -5.76
N GLN A 141 -4.31 8.71 -5.36
CA GLN A 141 -4.72 8.44 -3.98
C GLN A 141 -4.24 7.08 -3.50
N LEU A 142 -4.54 6.03 -4.25
CA LEU A 142 -4.13 4.69 -3.85
C LEU A 142 -2.60 4.57 -3.84
N THR A 143 -1.91 5.19 -4.80
CA THR A 143 -0.43 5.24 -4.83
C THR A 143 0.12 5.97 -3.61
N THR A 144 -0.47 7.11 -3.25
CA THR A 144 -0.06 7.92 -2.09
C THR A 144 -0.25 7.15 -0.79
N PHE A 145 -1.38 6.46 -0.63
CA PHE A 145 -1.64 5.62 0.53
C PHE A 145 -0.58 4.51 0.67
N LEU A 146 -0.40 3.71 -0.39
CA LEU A 146 0.52 2.57 -0.37
C LEU A 146 2.00 2.98 -0.23
N THR A 147 2.35 4.20 -0.62
CA THR A 147 3.72 4.73 -0.56
C THR A 147 4.01 5.49 0.72
N HIS A 148 3.06 6.23 1.27
CA HIS A 148 3.33 7.19 2.36
C HIS A 148 2.62 6.86 3.68
N GLN A 149 1.66 5.95 3.68
CA GLN A 149 0.98 5.51 4.90
C GLN A 149 1.45 4.11 5.31
N ASN A 150 1.31 3.79 6.59
CA ASN A 150 1.49 2.44 7.08
C ASN A 150 0.15 1.71 6.91
N GLY A 151 0.14 0.63 6.15
CA GLY A 151 -1.05 -0.16 5.84
C GLY A 151 -0.75 -1.22 4.79
N SER A 152 -1.56 -2.27 4.78
CA SER A 152 -1.48 -3.35 3.79
C SER A 152 -2.07 -2.93 2.44
N ILE A 153 -1.84 -3.73 1.40
CA ILE A 153 -2.53 -3.55 0.11
C ILE A 153 -4.05 -3.62 0.28
N LEU A 154 -4.54 -4.51 1.15
CA LEU A 154 -5.97 -4.67 1.44
C LEU A 154 -6.57 -3.42 2.09
N ASP A 155 -5.85 -2.79 3.03
CA ASP A 155 -6.30 -1.54 3.66
C ASP A 155 -6.45 -0.42 2.63
N GLY A 156 -5.49 -0.31 1.71
CA GLY A 156 -5.53 0.66 0.62
C GLY A 156 -6.71 0.42 -0.33
N LEU A 157 -6.95 -0.83 -0.72
CA LEU A 157 -8.07 -1.21 -1.58
C LEU A 157 -9.42 -1.01 -0.89
N ALA A 158 -9.54 -1.31 0.40
CA ALA A 158 -10.75 -1.08 1.17
C ALA A 158 -11.06 0.43 1.31
N LEU A 159 -10.04 1.26 1.55
CA LEU A 159 -10.21 2.71 1.55
C LEU A 159 -10.60 3.24 0.17
N TRP A 160 -9.94 2.76 -0.89
CA TRP A 160 -10.25 3.14 -2.26
C TRP A 160 -11.70 2.79 -2.61
N LYS A 161 -12.13 1.56 -2.32
CA LYS A 161 -13.53 1.12 -2.47
C LYS A 161 -14.50 2.08 -1.81
N ARG A 162 -14.31 2.36 -0.51
CA ARG A 162 -15.22 3.22 0.25
C ARG A 162 -15.30 4.62 -0.33
N ASN A 163 -14.20 5.14 -0.87
CA ASN A 163 -14.21 6.41 -1.59
C ASN A 163 -15.02 6.33 -2.88
N VAL A 164 -14.84 5.26 -3.67
CA VAL A 164 -15.60 5.02 -4.90
C VAL A 164 -17.10 4.89 -4.61
N ASP A 165 -17.50 4.08 -3.62
CA ASP A 165 -18.90 3.93 -3.20
C ASP A 165 -19.53 5.29 -2.87
N LYS A 166 -18.85 6.10 -2.04
CA LYS A 166 -19.36 7.42 -1.66
C LYS A 166 -19.46 8.39 -2.84
N ARG A 167 -18.64 8.22 -3.88
CA ARG A 167 -18.79 9.00 -5.12
C ARG A 167 -20.02 8.56 -5.92
N PHE A 168 -20.30 7.27 -6.00
CA PHE A 168 -21.53 6.77 -6.61
C PHE A 168 -22.78 7.18 -5.82
N GLU A 169 -22.67 7.34 -4.49
CA GLU A 169 -23.72 7.95 -3.65
C GLU A 169 -23.87 9.48 -3.85
N GLY A 170 -23.03 10.12 -4.68
CA GLY A 170 -23.10 11.55 -4.98
C GLY A 170 -22.39 12.47 -3.97
N VAL A 171 -21.59 11.93 -3.05
CA VAL A 171 -20.83 12.75 -2.09
C VAL A 171 -19.66 13.44 -2.79
N GLU A 172 -19.54 14.75 -2.61
CA GLU A 172 -18.43 15.52 -3.15
C GLU A 172 -17.08 15.15 -2.51
N GLU A 173 -16.03 15.12 -3.32
CA GLU A 173 -14.67 14.94 -2.84
C GLU A 173 -14.08 16.22 -2.23
N CYS A 174 -13.09 16.06 -1.36
CA CYS A 174 -12.25 17.16 -0.90
C CYS A 174 -11.51 17.78 -2.09
N MET A 175 -11.61 19.09 -2.29
CA MET A 175 -10.94 19.78 -3.39
C MET A 175 -9.40 19.81 -3.28
N ILE A 176 -8.85 19.49 -2.10
CA ILE A 176 -7.41 19.56 -1.84
C ILE A 176 -6.74 18.20 -2.08
N CYS A 177 -7.26 17.15 -1.43
CA CYS A 177 -6.69 15.81 -1.52
C CYS A 177 -7.47 14.85 -2.44
N PHE A 178 -8.61 15.31 -2.96
CA PHE A 178 -9.54 14.56 -3.82
C PHE A 178 -10.21 13.35 -3.14
N TYR A 179 -9.95 13.07 -1.87
CA TYR A 179 -10.59 11.96 -1.17
C TYR A 179 -12.00 12.36 -0.72
N VAL A 180 -12.93 11.42 -0.71
CA VAL A 180 -14.20 11.58 0.01
C VAL A 180 -13.99 11.31 1.50
N LEU A 181 -13.31 10.21 1.81
CA LEU A 181 -12.95 9.80 3.16
C LEU A 181 -11.46 10.03 3.37
N HIS A 182 -11.12 10.87 4.34
CA HIS A 182 -9.74 11.16 4.68
C HIS A 182 -8.99 9.88 5.09
N GLY A 183 -7.79 9.66 4.54
CA GLY A 183 -7.06 8.39 4.71
C GLY A 183 -6.74 8.02 6.16
N ALA A 184 -6.44 9.01 7.01
CA ALA A 184 -6.08 8.75 8.40
C ALA A 184 -7.28 8.74 9.37
N THR A 185 -8.34 9.50 9.07
CA THR A 185 -9.44 9.75 10.03
C THR A 185 -10.77 9.16 9.57
N CYS A 186 -10.85 8.70 8.32
CA CYS A 186 -12.08 8.22 7.69
C CYS A 186 -13.24 9.25 7.73
N GLN A 187 -12.92 10.54 7.82
CA GLN A 187 -13.93 11.61 7.89
C GLN A 187 -14.27 12.17 6.51
N LEU A 188 -15.51 12.62 6.35
CA LEU A 188 -15.97 13.38 5.19
C LEU A 188 -15.45 14.83 5.22
N PRO A 189 -15.29 15.49 4.06
CA PRO A 189 -14.92 16.91 4.02
C PRO A 189 -16.07 17.74 4.59
N LYS A 190 -15.83 18.37 5.74
CA LYS A 190 -16.82 19.19 6.46
C LYS A 190 -16.62 20.69 6.25
N LEU A 191 -15.41 21.12 5.89
CA LEU A 191 -15.08 22.51 5.67
C LEU A 191 -15.43 22.92 4.23
N SER A 192 -15.67 24.21 4.00
CA SER A 192 -15.96 24.76 2.67
C SER A 192 -15.21 26.07 2.46
N CYS A 193 -14.68 26.27 1.25
CA CYS A 193 -14.02 27.52 0.89
C CYS A 193 -15.04 28.65 0.89
N ARG A 194 -14.73 29.78 1.55
CA ARG A 194 -15.66 30.92 1.63
C ARG A 194 -16.01 31.50 0.26
N THR A 195 -15.07 31.47 -0.69
CA THR A 195 -15.21 32.04 -2.04
C THR A 195 -15.84 31.05 -3.01
N CYS A 196 -15.20 29.90 -3.27
CA CYS A 196 -15.65 28.97 -4.30
C CYS A 196 -16.59 27.87 -3.80
N LYS A 197 -16.91 27.84 -2.50
CA LYS A 197 -17.81 26.87 -1.82
C LYS A 197 -17.39 25.39 -1.86
N LYS A 198 -16.32 25.04 -2.58
CA LYS A 198 -15.79 23.68 -2.63
C LYS A 198 -15.41 23.14 -1.25
N ARG A 199 -15.70 21.86 -1.02
CA ARG A 199 -15.52 21.16 0.26
C ARG A 199 -14.07 20.69 0.46
N PHE A 200 -13.60 20.64 1.70
CA PHE A 200 -12.28 20.07 2.03
C PHE A 200 -12.22 19.45 3.45
N HIS A 201 -11.25 18.56 3.67
CA HIS A 201 -10.94 17.98 4.99
C HIS A 201 -10.18 18.99 5.86
N SER A 202 -10.24 18.83 7.18
CA SER A 202 -9.39 19.58 8.11
C SER A 202 -7.97 19.05 8.13
#